data_AF-A0A6N2ZUI0-F1
#
_entry.id   AF-A0A6N2ZUI0-F1
#
_cell.length_a   1.000
_cell.length_b   1.000
_cell.length_c   1.000
_cell.angle_alpha   90.00
_cell.angle_beta   90.00
_cell.angle_gamma   90.00
#
_symmetry.space_group_name_H-M   'P 1'
#
loop_
_entity.id
_entity.type
_entity.pdbx_description
1 polymer ?
#
loop_
_entity_poly.entity_id
_entity_poly.type
_entity_poly.pdbx_seq_one_letter_code
_entity_poly.pdbx_strand_id
1 'polypeptide(L)'
;MNFQTPEPFDSFRCLAGDCPDTCCAGWEVVIDPKSERLYQKAEGPIGKRLRDAMTLDGDGDCIFINRNGLCPFLNPENLCDIHTALGENALSETCRLYPRFYADFGSLREAGLSLSCPEAARLILSDPAPMRFVMAQNDESSGYDPDLDPLFCTRMLRARHLGRTLLQNRRFTIFERLALLLQFATRLTALLFISDEAAENSLYTAFSDDRQLTRTLSDLRSIVPPAEAEASGTLDALFNLLIQCEHRQSAFTRQLERARKRLKAPDSLTAARAFKSVHAHYYEHLSVYYLFRYFMDCAWSCEPLLQIQHIALACLSVYILSLSLWLEKDRALSDQEHQAVFCSYSREIEHSIPNQTLLSDHLTLAPELSAPALSRLLVSL
;
A
#
# COMPACT_ATOMS: atom_id res chain seq x y z
N MET A 1 7.30 -25.48 -4.54
CA MET A 1 7.23 -24.22 -3.78
C MET A 1 5.78 -23.93 -3.38
N ASN A 2 5.56 -23.25 -2.25
CA ASN A 2 4.23 -22.77 -1.87
C ASN A 2 3.96 -21.45 -2.60
N PHE A 3 2.78 -21.28 -3.17
CA PHE A 3 2.36 -20.07 -3.88
C PHE A 3 1.11 -19.48 -3.21
N GLN A 4 1.15 -18.21 -2.79
CA GLN A 4 0.04 -17.54 -2.12
C GLN A 4 -0.43 -16.31 -2.89
N THR A 5 -1.75 -16.17 -3.04
CA THR A 5 -2.37 -14.98 -3.66
C THR A 5 -3.63 -14.55 -2.91
N PRO A 6 -4.06 -13.27 -3.00
CA PRO A 6 -5.42 -12.91 -2.64
C PRO A 6 -6.39 -13.55 -3.63
N GLU A 7 -7.57 -14.00 -3.17
CA GLU A 7 -8.60 -14.63 -4.01
C GLU A 7 -8.90 -13.94 -5.35
N PRO A 8 -9.01 -12.59 -5.45
CA PRO A 8 -9.28 -11.93 -6.73
C PRO A 8 -8.12 -11.93 -7.74
N PHE A 9 -6.93 -12.43 -7.39
CA PHE A 9 -5.71 -12.33 -8.22
C PHE A 9 -5.91 -12.84 -9.66
N ASP A 10 -6.47 -14.04 -9.82
CA ASP A 10 -6.67 -14.65 -11.14
C ASP A 10 -7.86 -14.05 -11.92
N SER A 11 -8.74 -13.32 -11.22
CA SER A 11 -9.90 -12.65 -11.80
C SER A 11 -9.53 -11.35 -12.53
N PHE A 12 -8.33 -10.81 -12.31
CA PHE A 12 -7.91 -9.57 -12.94
C PHE A 12 -7.86 -9.67 -14.48
N ARG A 13 -8.51 -8.72 -15.14
CA ARG A 13 -8.45 -8.49 -16.59
C ARG A 13 -8.32 -6.99 -16.83
N CYS A 14 -7.38 -6.59 -17.69
CA CYS A 14 -7.19 -5.18 -18.03
C CYS A 14 -8.45 -4.63 -18.72
N LEU A 15 -8.90 -3.44 -18.32
CA LEU A 15 -10.02 -2.74 -18.95
C LEU A 15 -9.63 -2.08 -20.28
N ALA A 16 -8.34 -2.10 -20.66
CA ALA A 16 -7.80 -1.49 -21.86
C ALA A 16 -8.29 -0.03 -22.03
N GLY A 17 -8.87 0.31 -23.18
CA GLY A 17 -9.38 1.66 -23.47
C GLY A 17 -10.54 2.11 -22.58
N ASP A 18 -11.26 1.18 -21.93
CA ASP A 18 -12.34 1.49 -20.99
C ASP A 18 -11.83 1.84 -19.58
N CYS A 19 -10.52 1.72 -19.33
CA CYS A 19 -9.94 2.05 -18.04
C CYS A 19 -10.10 3.57 -17.78
N PRO A 20 -10.63 3.98 -16.61
CA PRO A 20 -10.83 5.41 -16.29
C PRO A 20 -9.52 6.18 -16.06
N ASP A 21 -8.40 5.47 -16.15
CA ASP A 21 -7.04 5.97 -15.98
C ASP A 21 -6.11 5.15 -16.88
N THR A 22 -4.86 5.56 -17.05
CA THR A 22 -3.84 4.83 -17.81
C THR A 22 -2.68 4.41 -16.92
N CYS A 23 -2.14 3.22 -17.17
CA CYS A 23 -0.86 2.81 -16.60
C CYS A 23 0.33 3.38 -17.39
N CYS A 24 0.11 3.97 -18.56
CA CYS A 24 1.16 4.48 -19.44
C CYS A 24 1.46 5.98 -19.21
N ALA A 25 1.30 6.45 -17.97
CA ALA A 25 1.54 7.84 -17.59
C ALA A 25 2.32 7.95 -16.28
N GLY A 26 3.25 8.89 -16.23
CA GLY A 26 3.94 9.42 -15.05
C GLY A 26 4.85 8.47 -14.28
N TRP A 27 5.38 7.44 -14.94
CA TRP A 27 6.52 6.65 -14.47
C TRP A 27 7.31 6.13 -15.68
N GLU A 28 8.52 5.65 -15.45
CA GLU A 28 9.41 5.14 -16.49
C GLU A 28 9.16 3.66 -16.72
N VAL A 29 8.95 3.27 -17.98
CA VAL A 29 8.78 1.87 -18.34
C VAL A 29 10.16 1.28 -18.58
N VAL A 30 10.64 0.50 -17.62
CA VAL A 30 11.84 -0.34 -17.76
C VAL A 30 11.56 -1.48 -18.74
N ILE A 31 12.51 -1.72 -19.64
CA ILE A 31 12.43 -2.69 -20.73
C ILE A 31 13.41 -3.82 -20.42
N ASP A 32 12.86 -5.01 -20.20
CA ASP A 32 13.68 -6.19 -19.96
C ASP A 32 14.54 -6.56 -21.18
N PRO A 33 15.69 -7.22 -21.00
CA PRO A 33 16.63 -7.52 -22.09
C PRO A 33 16.03 -8.36 -23.22
N LYS A 34 15.01 -9.19 -22.95
CA LYS A 34 14.35 -10.00 -23.98
C LYS A 34 13.50 -9.09 -24.88
N SER A 35 12.75 -8.19 -24.28
CA SER A 35 11.91 -7.21 -25.00
C SER A 35 12.75 -6.18 -25.74
N GLU A 36 13.84 -5.71 -25.16
CA GLU A 36 14.80 -4.82 -25.84
C GLU A 36 15.31 -5.45 -27.15
N ARG A 37 15.78 -6.71 -27.10
CA ARG A 37 16.24 -7.45 -28.29
C ARG A 37 15.15 -7.62 -29.34
N LEU A 38 13.91 -7.83 -28.91
CA LEU A 38 12.75 -7.92 -29.80
C LEU A 38 12.50 -6.57 -30.47
N TYR A 39 12.49 -5.48 -29.71
CA TYR A 39 12.29 -4.12 -30.19
C TYR A 39 13.37 -3.65 -31.16
N GLN A 40 14.64 -3.99 -30.90
CA GLN A 40 15.76 -3.71 -31.81
C GLN A 40 15.55 -4.36 -33.19
N LYS A 41 15.00 -5.59 -33.22
CA LYS A 41 14.78 -6.37 -34.45
C LYS A 41 13.42 -6.12 -35.12
N ALA A 42 12.51 -5.39 -34.46
CA ALA A 42 11.19 -5.14 -35.00
C ALA A 42 11.27 -4.34 -36.31
N GLU A 43 10.53 -4.79 -37.32
CA GLU A 43 10.52 -4.17 -38.65
C GLU A 43 9.37 -3.15 -38.78
N GLY A 44 9.39 -2.40 -39.88
CA GLY A 44 8.32 -1.46 -40.23
C GLY A 44 8.26 -0.21 -39.33
N PRO A 45 7.16 0.57 -39.44
CA PRO A 45 7.00 1.84 -38.74
C PRO A 45 7.06 1.72 -37.21
N ILE A 46 6.46 0.66 -36.65
CA ILE A 46 6.47 0.42 -35.20
C ILE A 46 7.87 0.11 -34.69
N GLY A 47 8.65 -0.70 -35.41
CA GLY A 47 10.03 -1.01 -35.05
C GLY A 47 10.94 0.22 -35.05
N LYS A 48 10.73 1.15 -36.00
CA LYS A 48 11.44 2.44 -35.98
C LYS A 48 11.08 3.24 -34.73
N ARG A 49 9.79 3.38 -34.42
CA ARG A 49 9.33 4.09 -33.21
C ARG A 49 9.91 3.49 -31.93
N LEU A 50 9.98 2.16 -31.84
CA LEU A 50 10.58 1.43 -30.72
C LEU A 50 12.04 1.83 -30.51
N ARG A 51 12.87 1.73 -31.56
CA ARG A 51 14.28 2.13 -31.48
C ARG A 51 14.47 3.61 -31.16
N ASP A 52 13.65 4.48 -31.75
CA ASP A 52 13.73 5.94 -31.52
C ASP A 52 13.26 6.33 -30.09
N ALA A 53 12.52 5.46 -29.42
CA ALA A 53 11.96 5.71 -28.09
C ALA A 53 12.76 5.08 -26.95
N MET A 54 13.71 4.18 -27.21
CA MET A 54 14.52 3.53 -26.17
C MET A 54 15.75 4.36 -25.84
N THR A 55 16.07 4.49 -24.55
CA THR A 55 17.31 5.07 -24.04
C THR A 55 17.80 4.28 -22.83
N LEU A 56 19.01 4.57 -22.37
CA LEU A 56 19.46 4.18 -21.03
C LEU A 56 19.17 5.31 -20.04
N ASP A 57 18.78 4.95 -18.83
CA ASP A 57 18.68 5.87 -17.70
C ASP A 57 20.04 6.07 -16.98
N GLY A 58 20.02 6.71 -15.82
CA GLY A 58 21.22 6.97 -15.02
C GLY A 58 21.88 5.73 -14.42
N ASP A 59 21.10 4.66 -14.23
CA ASP A 59 21.54 3.39 -13.66
C ASP A 59 21.91 2.37 -14.74
N GLY A 60 21.66 2.70 -16.00
CA GLY A 60 22.00 1.90 -17.17
C GLY A 60 20.89 0.95 -17.62
N ASP A 61 19.69 1.11 -17.08
CA ASP A 61 18.52 0.34 -17.48
C ASP A 61 17.93 0.89 -18.78
N CYS A 62 17.47 -0.01 -19.66
CA CYS A 62 16.80 0.38 -20.89
C CYS A 62 15.36 0.82 -20.58
N ILE A 63 15.00 2.05 -20.95
CA ILE A 63 13.69 2.64 -20.69
C ILE A 63 13.08 3.26 -21.95
N PHE A 64 11.78 3.53 -21.92
CA PHE A 64 11.15 4.42 -22.90
C PHE A 64 11.27 5.90 -22.51
N ILE A 65 11.66 6.74 -23.48
CA ILE A 65 11.64 8.20 -23.35
C ILE A 65 10.19 8.68 -23.32
N ASN A 66 9.71 9.04 -22.13
CA ASN A 66 8.40 9.63 -21.95
C ASN A 66 8.28 10.99 -22.69
N ARG A 67 7.12 11.24 -23.27
CA ARG A 67 6.78 12.51 -23.94
C ARG A 67 5.64 13.19 -23.18
N ASN A 68 5.91 14.37 -22.62
CA ASN A 68 4.96 15.09 -21.77
C ASN A 68 4.40 14.23 -20.62
N GLY A 69 5.23 13.38 -20.02
CA GLY A 69 4.83 12.46 -18.95
C GLY A 69 4.03 11.23 -19.39
N LEU A 70 3.89 10.98 -20.69
CA LEU A 70 3.22 9.81 -21.24
C LEU A 70 4.19 8.88 -21.97
N CYS A 71 3.90 7.58 -21.93
CA CYS A 71 4.58 6.60 -22.75
C CYS A 71 4.41 6.93 -24.25
N PRO A 72 5.47 6.86 -25.08
CA PRO A 72 5.39 7.18 -26.51
C PRO A 72 4.55 6.19 -27.35
N PHE A 73 4.05 5.12 -26.72
CA PHE A 73 3.19 4.12 -27.32
C PHE A 73 1.75 4.16 -26.80
N LEU A 74 1.39 5.10 -25.93
CA LEU A 74 0.00 5.37 -25.60
C LEU A 74 -0.63 6.21 -26.73
N ASN A 75 -1.65 5.67 -27.39
CA ASN A 75 -2.32 6.36 -28.49
C ASN A 75 -3.55 7.17 -28.01
N PRO A 76 -4.14 8.02 -28.87
CA PRO A 76 -5.29 8.86 -28.51
C PRO A 76 -6.54 8.07 -28.06
N GLU A 77 -6.64 6.80 -28.43
CA GLU A 77 -7.70 5.88 -28.00
C GLU A 77 -7.41 5.21 -26.63
N ASN A 78 -6.36 5.65 -25.91
CA ASN A 78 -5.88 5.07 -24.65
C ASN A 78 -5.45 3.59 -24.76
N LEU A 79 -5.01 3.17 -25.95
CA LEU A 79 -4.48 1.85 -26.21
C LEU A 79 -2.95 1.89 -26.40
N CYS A 80 -2.32 0.74 -26.15
CA CYS A 80 -0.88 0.57 -26.36
C CYS A 80 -0.59 0.15 -27.80
N ASP A 81 0.15 0.97 -28.55
CA ASP A 81 0.54 0.70 -29.94
C ASP A 81 1.45 -0.54 -30.09
N ILE A 82 2.22 -0.89 -29.06
CA ILE A 82 3.02 -2.14 -29.06
C ILE A 82 2.06 -3.34 -29.05
N HIS A 83 1.08 -3.31 -28.15
CA HIS A 83 0.10 -4.37 -28.03
C HIS A 83 -0.74 -4.52 -29.31
N THR A 84 -1.25 -3.40 -29.84
CA THR A 84 -2.12 -3.44 -31.03
C THR A 84 -1.37 -3.83 -32.30
N ALA A 85 -0.10 -3.46 -32.45
CA ALA A 85 0.68 -3.75 -33.66
C ALA A 85 1.44 -5.10 -33.60
N LEU A 86 1.96 -5.48 -32.43
CA LEU A 86 2.86 -6.64 -32.27
C LEU A 86 2.28 -7.76 -31.38
N GLY A 87 1.14 -7.52 -30.74
CA GLY A 87 0.47 -8.48 -29.86
C GLY A 87 0.99 -8.48 -28.42
N GLU A 88 0.27 -9.16 -27.53
CA GLU A 88 0.51 -9.17 -26.07
C GLU A 88 1.92 -9.67 -25.71
N ASN A 89 2.41 -10.66 -26.46
CA ASN A 89 3.72 -11.25 -26.23
C ASN A 89 4.89 -10.31 -26.52
N ALA A 90 4.64 -9.18 -27.20
CA ALA A 90 5.65 -8.17 -27.47
C ALA A 90 5.82 -7.17 -26.31
N LEU A 91 4.90 -7.13 -25.34
CA LEU A 91 5.02 -6.23 -24.18
C LEU A 91 6.23 -6.62 -23.31
N SER A 92 6.91 -5.59 -22.77
CA SER A 92 7.93 -5.78 -21.75
C SER A 92 7.35 -6.43 -20.51
N GLU A 93 8.20 -7.08 -19.71
CA GLU A 93 7.79 -7.67 -18.43
C GLU A 93 7.08 -6.65 -17.55
N THR A 94 7.62 -5.45 -17.45
CA THR A 94 7.00 -4.30 -16.79
C THR A 94 5.54 -4.08 -17.21
N CYS A 95 5.26 -3.98 -18.51
CA CYS A 95 3.90 -3.75 -19.02
C CYS A 95 3.01 -4.99 -18.94
N ARG A 96 3.56 -6.19 -19.15
CA ARG A 96 2.82 -7.45 -19.17
C ARG A 96 2.40 -7.89 -17.76
N LEU A 97 3.26 -7.66 -16.77
CA LEU A 97 3.01 -8.07 -15.40
C LEU A 97 2.10 -7.08 -14.69
N TYR A 98 2.21 -5.77 -14.94
CA TYR A 98 1.38 -4.75 -14.30
C TYR A 98 -0.13 -5.09 -14.40
N PRO A 99 -0.91 -5.01 -13.31
CA PRO A 99 -0.57 -4.51 -11.96
C PRO A 99 -0.12 -5.61 -10.99
N ARG A 100 0.28 -6.79 -11.47
CA ARG A 100 0.73 -7.89 -10.62
C ARG A 100 2.12 -7.60 -10.06
N PHE A 101 2.29 -7.90 -8.78
CA PHE A 101 3.58 -7.96 -8.12
C PHE A 101 3.83 -9.37 -7.60
N TYR A 102 5.11 -9.72 -7.42
CA TYR A 102 5.56 -11.00 -6.89
C TYR A 102 6.62 -10.75 -5.82
N ALA A 103 6.64 -11.58 -4.79
CA ALA A 103 7.65 -11.55 -3.74
C ALA A 103 8.03 -12.97 -3.34
N ASP A 104 9.32 -13.22 -3.10
CA ASP A 104 9.85 -14.53 -2.75
C ASP A 104 10.41 -14.51 -1.31
N PHE A 105 9.96 -15.46 -0.50
CA PHE A 105 10.32 -15.63 0.92
C PHE A 105 10.82 -17.07 1.15
N GLY A 106 11.90 -17.43 0.48
CA GLY A 106 12.43 -18.79 0.46
C GLY A 106 11.45 -19.77 -0.19
N SER A 107 10.85 -20.66 0.59
CA SER A 107 9.92 -21.69 0.06
C SER A 107 8.51 -21.19 -0.27
N LEU A 108 8.23 -19.91 0.01
CA LEU A 108 6.96 -19.24 -0.25
C LEU A 108 7.15 -18.16 -1.31
N ARG A 109 6.40 -18.25 -2.40
CA ARG A 109 6.21 -17.17 -3.36
C ARG A 109 4.83 -16.57 -3.17
N GLU A 110 4.76 -15.25 -3.16
CA GLU A 110 3.51 -14.51 -3.07
C GLU A 110 3.29 -13.70 -4.33
N ALA A 111 2.03 -13.54 -4.73
CA ALA A 111 1.65 -12.60 -5.78
C ALA A 111 0.39 -11.83 -5.39
N GLY A 112 0.29 -10.59 -5.86
CA GLY A 112 -0.85 -9.73 -5.60
C GLY A 112 -1.09 -8.72 -6.71
N LEU A 113 -2.07 -7.83 -6.53
CA LEU A 113 -2.41 -6.77 -7.48
C LEU A 113 -2.19 -5.40 -6.82
N SER A 114 -1.54 -4.48 -7.52
CA SER A 114 -1.30 -3.12 -7.04
C SER A 114 -2.58 -2.28 -7.06
N LEU A 115 -2.84 -1.55 -5.96
CA LEU A 115 -3.95 -0.58 -5.88
C LEU A 115 -3.81 0.61 -6.83
N SER A 116 -2.65 0.80 -7.48
CA SER A 116 -2.47 1.83 -8.50
C SER A 116 -3.28 1.59 -9.78
N CYS A 117 -3.79 0.38 -10.00
CA CYS A 117 -4.67 0.07 -11.12
C CYS A 117 -6.14 0.17 -10.68
N PRO A 118 -7.00 0.94 -11.38
CA PRO A 118 -8.41 1.08 -11.02
C PRO A 118 -9.17 -0.25 -10.93
N GLU A 119 -8.91 -1.19 -11.85
CA GLU A 119 -9.57 -2.50 -11.83
C GLU A 119 -9.06 -3.39 -10.70
N ALA A 120 -7.76 -3.34 -10.40
CA ALA A 120 -7.21 -4.05 -9.23
C ALA A 120 -7.79 -3.50 -7.92
N ALA A 121 -7.86 -2.17 -7.78
CA ALA A 121 -8.46 -1.52 -6.63
C ALA A 121 -9.94 -1.90 -6.48
N ARG A 122 -10.70 -1.92 -7.58
CA ARG A 122 -12.09 -2.40 -7.59
C ARG A 122 -12.17 -3.84 -7.09
N LEU A 123 -11.36 -4.75 -7.64
CA LEU A 123 -11.37 -6.16 -7.25
C LEU A 123 -10.99 -6.39 -5.78
N ILE A 124 -10.02 -5.63 -5.26
CA ILE A 124 -9.55 -5.75 -3.87
C ILE A 124 -10.54 -5.13 -2.88
N LEU A 125 -11.16 -3.99 -3.23
CA LEU A 125 -11.90 -3.17 -2.26
C LEU A 125 -13.41 -3.39 -2.27
N SER A 126 -14.00 -3.95 -3.34
CA SER A 126 -15.46 -3.99 -3.51
C SER A 126 -16.19 -5.04 -2.65
N ASP A 127 -15.55 -6.15 -2.29
CA ASP A 127 -16.18 -7.20 -1.49
C ASP A 127 -16.13 -6.80 0.00
N PRO A 128 -17.25 -6.58 0.71
CA PRO A 128 -17.21 -6.24 2.13
C PRO A 128 -16.78 -7.41 3.04
N ALA A 129 -16.66 -8.65 2.54
CA ALA A 129 -16.13 -9.79 3.29
C ALA A 129 -14.62 -9.61 3.57
N PRO A 130 -14.07 -10.18 4.66
CA PRO A 130 -12.64 -10.11 4.92
C PRO A 130 -11.83 -10.73 3.78
N MET A 131 -10.74 -10.07 3.38
CA MET A 131 -9.88 -10.57 2.30
C MET A 131 -9.34 -11.97 2.61
N ARG A 132 -9.52 -12.90 1.67
CA ARG A 132 -9.04 -14.28 1.78
C ARG A 132 -7.86 -14.51 0.85
N PHE A 133 -7.02 -15.46 1.24
CA PHE A 133 -5.80 -15.83 0.52
C PHE A 133 -5.86 -17.31 0.17
N VAL A 134 -5.47 -17.64 -1.06
CA VAL A 134 -5.42 -19.00 -1.59
C VAL A 134 -3.98 -19.47 -1.56
N MET A 135 -3.78 -20.72 -1.12
CA MET A 135 -2.49 -21.41 -1.17
C MET A 135 -2.54 -22.48 -2.25
N ALA A 136 -1.52 -22.52 -3.08
CA ALA A 136 -1.25 -23.60 -4.03
C ALA A 136 0.17 -24.13 -3.84
N GLN A 137 0.42 -25.34 -4.35
CA GLN A 137 1.77 -25.91 -4.45
C GLN A 137 2.10 -26.12 -5.93
N ASN A 138 3.33 -25.77 -6.31
CA ASN A 138 3.87 -26.01 -7.64
C ASN A 138 5.27 -26.64 -7.56
N ASP A 139 5.75 -27.20 -8.67
CA ASP A 139 7.07 -27.86 -8.75
C ASP A 139 8.24 -26.88 -8.98
N GLU A 140 7.97 -25.57 -8.91
CA GLU A 140 9.01 -24.56 -9.05
C GLU A 140 9.99 -24.62 -7.86
N SER A 141 11.27 -24.42 -8.17
CA SER A 141 12.33 -24.25 -7.18
C SER A 141 12.27 -22.85 -6.58
N SER A 142 12.44 -22.75 -5.27
CA SER A 142 12.67 -21.46 -4.60
C SER A 142 13.94 -20.81 -5.13
N GLY A 143 13.90 -19.51 -5.40
CA GLY A 143 15.12 -18.71 -5.57
C GLY A 143 15.96 -18.76 -4.30
N TYR A 144 17.29 -18.80 -4.44
CA TYR A 144 18.20 -18.61 -3.32
C TYR A 144 18.49 -17.12 -3.18
N ASP A 145 18.09 -16.55 -2.05
CA ASP A 145 18.47 -15.20 -1.63
C ASP A 145 19.47 -15.34 -0.46
N PRO A 146 20.75 -14.94 -0.63
CA PRO A 146 21.76 -15.04 0.42
C PRO A 146 21.50 -14.08 1.59
N ASP A 147 20.75 -13.00 1.37
CA ASP A 147 20.50 -11.96 2.38
C ASP A 147 19.26 -12.26 3.24
N LEU A 148 18.45 -13.26 2.83
CA LEU A 148 17.26 -13.68 3.55
C LEU A 148 17.60 -14.74 4.63
N ASP A 149 17.60 -14.34 5.91
CA ASP A 149 17.68 -15.29 7.03
C ASP A 149 16.39 -16.14 7.12
N PRO A 150 16.44 -17.48 6.93
CA PRO A 150 15.24 -18.32 6.94
C PRO A 150 14.51 -18.37 8.28
N LEU A 151 15.23 -18.30 9.40
CA LEU A 151 14.64 -18.34 10.74
C LEU A 151 13.95 -17.01 11.05
N PHE A 152 14.61 -15.90 10.74
CA PHE A 152 14.03 -14.57 10.91
C PHE A 152 12.82 -14.37 9.98
N CYS A 153 12.92 -14.80 8.72
CA CYS A 153 11.81 -14.80 7.77
C CYS A 153 10.60 -15.58 8.32
N THR A 154 10.82 -16.79 8.84
CA THR A 154 9.76 -17.62 9.45
C THR A 154 9.11 -16.91 10.66
N ARG A 155 9.92 -16.27 11.50
CA ARG A 155 9.45 -15.48 12.64
C ARG A 155 8.58 -14.30 12.18
N MET A 156 8.98 -13.60 11.12
CA MET A 156 8.19 -12.48 10.57
C MET A 156 6.92 -12.95 9.87
N LEU A 157 6.92 -14.08 9.17
CA LEU A 157 5.71 -14.69 8.62
C LEU A 157 4.68 -15.02 9.73
N ARG A 158 5.14 -15.50 10.89
CA ARG A 158 4.29 -15.71 12.08
C ARG A 158 3.71 -14.39 12.60
N ALA A 159 4.53 -13.33 12.68
CA ALA A 159 4.08 -12.01 13.11
C ALA A 159 3.02 -11.44 12.16
N ARG A 160 3.24 -11.56 10.85
CA ARG A 160 2.30 -11.16 9.81
C ARG A 160 0.97 -11.91 9.91
N HIS A 161 1.02 -13.20 10.21
CA HIS A 161 -0.20 -14.00 10.41
C HIS A 161 -1.05 -13.46 11.57
N LEU A 162 -0.44 -13.17 12.72
CA LEU A 162 -1.14 -12.53 13.83
C LEU A 162 -1.66 -11.14 13.45
N GLY A 163 -0.85 -10.35 12.74
CA GLY A 163 -1.25 -9.02 12.26
C GLY A 163 -2.50 -9.06 11.39
N ARG A 164 -2.60 -10.06 10.49
CA ARG A 164 -3.79 -10.27 9.66
C ARG A 164 -5.01 -10.61 10.53
N THR A 165 -4.85 -11.52 11.49
CA THR A 165 -5.92 -11.89 12.43
C THR A 165 -6.42 -10.68 13.23
N LEU A 166 -5.52 -9.81 13.69
CA LEU A 166 -5.87 -8.55 14.36
C LEU A 166 -6.64 -7.61 13.44
N LEU A 167 -6.15 -7.36 12.22
CA LEU A 167 -6.79 -6.47 11.25
C LEU A 167 -8.18 -6.98 10.84
N GLN A 168 -8.41 -8.29 10.84
CA GLN A 168 -9.69 -8.89 10.49
C GLN A 168 -10.61 -9.12 11.71
N ASN A 169 -10.18 -8.79 12.93
CA ASN A 169 -11.02 -8.89 14.13
C ASN A 169 -12.03 -7.73 14.20
N ARG A 170 -13.17 -7.90 13.53
CA ARG A 170 -14.25 -6.90 13.42
C ARG A 170 -15.02 -6.62 14.72
N ARG A 171 -14.63 -7.23 15.86
CA ARG A 171 -15.13 -6.85 17.19
C ARG A 171 -14.63 -5.47 17.61
N PHE A 172 -13.51 -5.04 17.04
CA PHE A 172 -12.91 -3.72 17.24
C PHE A 172 -13.05 -2.88 15.96
N THR A 173 -13.02 -1.55 16.08
CA THR A 173 -12.95 -0.65 14.92
C THR A 173 -11.64 -0.83 14.17
N ILE A 174 -11.58 -0.44 12.90
CA ILE A 174 -10.33 -0.55 12.13
C ILE A 174 -9.17 0.23 12.76
N PHE A 175 -9.44 1.39 13.35
CA PHE A 175 -8.41 2.18 14.02
C PHE A 175 -7.95 1.56 15.33
N GLU A 176 -8.85 0.97 16.12
CA GLU A 176 -8.48 0.17 17.29
C GLU A 176 -7.59 -1.02 16.90
N ARG A 177 -7.92 -1.73 15.80
CA ARG A 177 -7.11 -2.84 15.29
C ARG A 177 -5.71 -2.40 14.86
N LEU A 178 -5.59 -1.27 14.17
CA LEU A 178 -4.30 -0.68 13.80
C LEU A 178 -3.50 -0.23 15.03
N ALA A 179 -4.15 0.35 16.04
CA ALA A 179 -3.51 0.72 17.29
C ALA A 179 -2.97 -0.52 18.02
N LEU A 180 -3.76 -1.60 18.09
CA LEU A 180 -3.32 -2.89 18.63
C LEU A 180 -2.15 -3.47 17.83
N LEU A 181 -2.18 -3.38 16.50
CA LEU A 181 -1.08 -3.85 15.65
C LEU A 181 0.22 -3.06 15.90
N LEU A 182 0.14 -1.74 16.09
CA LEU A 182 1.28 -0.91 16.48
C LEU A 182 1.83 -1.32 17.85
N GLN A 183 0.97 -1.58 18.84
CA GLN A 183 1.39 -2.07 20.16
C GLN A 183 2.06 -3.44 20.07
N PHE A 184 1.53 -4.35 19.25
CA PHE A 184 2.13 -5.64 18.99
C PHE A 184 3.52 -5.47 18.38
N ALA A 185 3.66 -4.70 17.30
CA ALA A 185 4.91 -4.50 16.59
C ALA A 185 5.97 -3.79 17.44
N THR A 186 5.57 -2.85 18.30
CA THR A 186 6.46 -2.16 19.24
C THR A 186 7.08 -3.17 20.21
N ARG A 187 6.24 -4.03 20.80
CA ARG A 187 6.67 -5.05 21.76
C ARG A 187 7.47 -6.17 21.07
N LEU A 188 7.08 -6.57 19.86
CA LEU A 188 7.83 -7.54 19.06
C LEU A 188 9.25 -7.01 18.76
N THR A 189 9.36 -5.75 18.35
CA THR A 189 10.64 -5.10 18.05
C THR A 189 11.56 -5.10 19.26
N ALA A 190 11.04 -4.81 20.46
CA ALA A 190 11.81 -4.87 21.70
C ALA A 190 12.31 -6.30 22.03
N LEU A 191 11.55 -7.34 21.64
CA LEU A 191 11.92 -8.74 21.83
C LEU A 191 12.86 -9.30 20.75
N LEU A 192 13.03 -8.60 19.61
CA LEU A 192 13.96 -9.05 18.57
C LEU A 192 15.40 -9.16 19.10
N PHE A 193 15.79 -8.25 20.00
CA PHE A 193 17.16 -8.12 20.50
C PHE A 193 17.50 -8.99 21.71
N ILE A 194 16.52 -9.62 22.36
CA ILE A 194 16.70 -10.30 23.66
C ILE A 194 16.64 -11.83 23.52
N SER A 195 16.21 -12.37 22.38
CA SER A 195 16.11 -13.82 22.10
C SER A 195 15.33 -14.61 23.18
N ASP A 196 14.27 -14.01 23.73
CA ASP A 196 13.40 -14.63 24.74
C ASP A 196 12.13 -15.19 24.08
N GLU A 197 12.15 -16.49 23.76
CA GLU A 197 11.05 -17.20 23.12
C GLU A 197 9.80 -17.28 24.01
N ALA A 198 9.96 -17.34 25.33
CA ALA A 198 8.83 -17.39 26.28
C ALA A 198 8.10 -16.04 26.35
N ALA A 199 8.86 -14.93 26.36
CA ALA A 199 8.30 -13.59 26.30
C ALA A 199 7.58 -13.35 24.95
N GLU A 200 8.16 -13.81 23.85
CA GLU A 200 7.50 -13.72 22.54
C GLU A 200 6.20 -14.54 22.48
N ASN A 201 6.21 -15.79 22.94
CA ASN A 201 4.98 -16.60 22.99
C ASN A 201 3.89 -15.98 23.89
N SER A 202 4.29 -15.34 25.00
CA SER A 202 3.38 -14.59 25.87
C SER A 202 2.80 -13.37 25.15
N LEU A 203 3.59 -12.68 24.32
CA LEU A 203 3.13 -11.58 23.47
C LEU A 203 2.06 -12.07 22.47
N TYR A 204 2.31 -13.14 21.73
CA TYR A 204 1.32 -13.70 20.78
C TYR A 204 0.02 -14.10 21.48
N THR A 205 0.12 -14.71 22.66
CA THR A 205 -1.06 -15.09 23.46
C THR A 205 -1.88 -13.87 23.87
N ALA A 206 -1.22 -12.81 24.35
CA ALA A 206 -1.90 -11.58 24.74
C ALA A 206 -2.60 -10.89 23.57
N PHE A 207 -2.01 -10.91 22.37
CA PHE A 207 -2.61 -10.32 21.17
C PHE A 207 -3.58 -11.24 20.42
N SER A 208 -3.81 -12.45 20.92
CA SER A 208 -4.82 -13.38 20.39
C SER A 208 -6.07 -13.47 21.28
N ASP A 209 -6.08 -12.83 22.45
CA ASP A 209 -7.18 -12.87 23.43
C ASP A 209 -7.93 -11.52 23.51
N ASP A 210 -9.22 -11.54 23.22
CA ASP A 210 -10.05 -10.34 23.20
C ASP A 210 -10.10 -9.57 24.53
N ARG A 211 -9.97 -10.25 25.68
CA ARG A 211 -9.99 -9.56 26.98
C ARG A 211 -8.71 -8.77 27.17
N GLN A 212 -7.57 -9.33 26.78
CA GLN A 212 -6.28 -8.64 26.80
C GLN A 212 -6.23 -7.49 25.77
N LEU A 213 -6.75 -7.69 24.56
CA LEU A 213 -6.89 -6.63 23.56
C LEU A 213 -7.73 -5.47 24.11
N THR A 214 -8.87 -5.77 24.73
CA THR A 214 -9.75 -4.76 25.37
C THR A 214 -9.01 -3.98 26.46
N ARG A 215 -8.21 -4.65 27.29
CA ARG A 215 -7.39 -4.00 28.32
C ARG A 215 -6.34 -3.08 27.70
N THR A 216 -5.61 -3.55 26.69
CA THR A 216 -4.62 -2.74 25.97
C THR A 216 -5.25 -1.47 25.39
N LEU A 217 -6.44 -1.56 24.78
CA LEU A 217 -7.17 -0.39 24.29
C LEU A 217 -7.62 0.55 25.42
N SER A 218 -8.05 -0.01 26.55
CA SER A 218 -8.41 0.79 27.73
C SER A 218 -7.22 1.57 28.27
N ASP A 219 -6.03 0.94 28.31
CA ASP A 219 -4.79 1.58 28.76
C ASP A 219 -4.35 2.68 27.77
N LEU A 220 -4.45 2.43 26.46
CA LEU A 220 -4.18 3.44 25.46
C LEU A 220 -5.09 4.67 25.59
N ARG A 221 -6.36 4.46 25.95
CA ARG A 221 -7.34 5.54 26.16
C ARG A 221 -7.11 6.31 27.46
N SER A 222 -6.63 5.66 28.51
CA SER A 222 -6.39 6.31 29.81
C SER A 222 -5.15 7.22 29.79
N ILE A 223 -4.21 6.95 28.88
CA ILE A 223 -3.01 7.77 28.66
C ILE A 223 -3.33 9.04 27.86
N VAL A 224 -4.51 9.17 27.24
CA VAL A 224 -4.93 10.38 26.52
C VAL A 224 -5.29 11.47 27.56
N PRO A 225 -4.47 12.54 27.73
CA PRO A 225 -4.87 13.66 28.57
C PRO A 225 -6.06 14.40 27.90
N PRO A 226 -6.86 15.18 28.64
CA PRO A 226 -7.88 16.03 28.03
C PRO A 226 -7.20 17.20 27.31
N ALA A 227 -6.76 17.00 26.08
CA ALA A 227 -6.47 18.07 25.14
C ALA A 227 -6.55 17.54 23.70
N GLU A 228 -7.52 18.08 22.97
CA GLU A 228 -7.61 18.06 21.51
C GLU A 228 -6.30 18.52 20.82
N ALA A 229 -5.37 19.14 21.57
CA ALA A 229 -4.09 19.66 21.12
C ALA A 229 -3.07 18.60 20.62
N GLU A 230 -2.93 17.44 21.28
CA GLU A 230 -1.93 16.43 20.85
C GLU A 230 -2.39 15.63 19.61
N ALA A 231 -3.66 15.24 19.56
CA ALA A 231 -4.25 14.59 18.39
C ALA A 231 -4.25 15.54 17.18
N SER A 232 -4.49 16.85 17.42
CA SER A 232 -4.33 17.88 16.39
C SER A 232 -2.88 17.98 15.91
N GLY A 233 -1.88 17.86 16.80
CA GLY A 233 -0.46 17.88 16.45
C GLY A 233 -0.05 16.73 15.54
N THR A 234 -0.48 15.50 15.85
CA THR A 234 -0.21 14.30 15.02
C THR A 234 -0.84 14.44 13.64
N LEU A 235 -2.10 14.90 13.57
CA LEU A 235 -2.79 15.09 12.30
C LEU A 235 -2.17 16.22 11.46
N ASP A 236 -1.76 17.33 12.08
CA ASP A 236 -1.05 18.41 11.38
C ASP A 236 0.33 17.94 10.88
N ALA A 237 1.05 17.13 11.67
CA ALA A 237 2.32 16.52 11.25
C ALA A 237 2.13 15.59 10.04
N LEU A 238 1.07 14.77 10.04
CA LEU A 238 0.71 13.91 8.91
C LEU A 238 0.43 14.75 7.65
N PHE A 239 -0.36 15.81 7.74
CA PHE A 239 -0.59 16.70 6.59
C PHE A 239 0.67 17.38 6.10
N ASN A 240 1.53 17.86 7.00
CA ASN A 240 2.79 18.49 6.63
C ASN A 240 3.69 17.50 5.87
N LEU A 241 3.79 16.26 6.35
CA LEU A 241 4.55 15.19 5.69
C LEU A 241 4.00 14.87 4.30
N LEU A 242 2.68 14.67 4.17
CA LEU A 242 2.06 14.39 2.87
C LEU A 242 2.22 15.56 1.88
N ILE A 243 2.21 16.81 2.34
CA ILE A 243 2.42 17.98 1.47
C ILE A 243 3.89 18.09 1.00
N GLN A 244 4.85 17.60 1.78
CA GLN A 244 6.28 17.59 1.42
C GLN A 244 6.63 16.49 0.42
N CYS A 245 5.80 15.46 0.30
CA CYS A 245 5.99 14.40 -0.69
C CYS A 245 5.96 14.97 -2.12
N GLU A 246 6.73 14.35 -3.01
CA GLU A 246 6.67 14.63 -4.43
C GLU A 246 5.32 14.13 -4.98
N HIS A 247 4.58 15.00 -5.65
CA HIS A 247 3.32 14.65 -6.30
C HIS A 247 3.47 14.74 -7.81
N ARG A 248 3.06 13.68 -8.50
CA ARG A 248 3.01 13.62 -9.95
C ARG A 248 1.92 14.53 -10.50
N GLN A 249 0.79 14.62 -9.79
CA GLN A 249 -0.35 15.43 -10.19
C GLN A 249 -0.62 16.57 -9.21
N SER A 250 -0.63 17.81 -9.72
CA SER A 250 -1.02 18.98 -8.92
C SER A 250 -2.45 18.90 -8.35
N ALA A 251 -3.31 18.06 -8.93
CA ALA A 251 -4.65 17.79 -8.41
C ALA A 251 -4.62 17.09 -7.04
N PHE A 252 -3.67 16.18 -6.81
CA PHE A 252 -3.50 15.50 -5.54
C PHE A 252 -3.05 16.47 -4.44
N THR A 253 -2.08 17.35 -4.72
CA THR A 253 -1.68 18.42 -3.78
C THR A 253 -2.87 19.30 -3.39
N ARG A 254 -3.68 19.74 -4.36
CA ARG A 254 -4.89 20.53 -4.09
C ARG A 254 -5.92 19.76 -3.25
N GLN A 255 -6.04 18.45 -3.45
CA GLN A 255 -6.92 17.61 -2.65
C GLN A 255 -6.46 17.54 -1.18
N LEU A 256 -5.15 17.37 -0.94
CA LEU A 256 -4.56 17.39 0.40
C LEU A 256 -4.79 18.74 1.12
N GLU A 257 -4.56 19.86 0.44
CA GLU A 257 -4.79 21.21 0.99
C GLU A 257 -6.26 21.43 1.38
N ARG A 258 -7.19 20.99 0.52
CA ARG A 258 -8.64 21.03 0.80
C ARG A 258 -8.99 20.16 2.01
N ALA A 259 -8.44 18.96 2.08
CA ALA A 259 -8.65 18.06 3.21
C ALA A 259 -8.14 18.66 4.52
N ARG A 260 -6.95 19.26 4.51
CA ARG A 260 -6.38 19.95 5.68
C ARG A 260 -7.28 21.07 6.16
N LYS A 261 -7.78 21.93 5.26
CA LYS A 261 -8.67 23.04 5.61
C LYS A 261 -10.00 22.53 6.17
N ARG A 262 -10.57 21.49 5.58
CA ARG A 262 -11.89 20.97 5.93
C ARG A 262 -11.89 20.21 7.25
N LEU A 263 -10.88 19.40 7.53
CA LEU A 263 -10.81 18.60 8.76
C LEU A 263 -10.49 19.42 10.01
N LYS A 264 -10.01 20.66 9.86
CA LYS A 264 -9.88 21.63 10.98
C LYS A 264 -11.22 22.19 11.47
N ALA A 265 -12.33 21.98 10.75
CA ALA A 265 -13.65 22.47 11.17
C ALA A 265 -14.24 21.59 12.29
N PRO A 266 -14.90 22.15 13.32
CA PRO A 266 -15.44 21.38 14.47
C PRO A 266 -16.42 20.26 14.09
N ASP A 267 -17.19 20.44 13.01
CA ASP A 267 -18.21 19.49 12.57
C ASP A 267 -17.63 18.19 11.96
N SER A 268 -16.32 18.12 11.74
CA SER A 268 -15.62 16.99 11.12
C SER A 268 -15.62 15.72 11.98
N LEU A 269 -15.60 15.86 13.32
CA LEU A 269 -15.56 14.74 14.26
C LEU A 269 -16.88 13.95 14.31
N THR A 270 -18.03 14.63 14.27
CA THR A 270 -19.35 13.97 14.22
C THR A 270 -19.57 13.27 12.88
N ALA A 271 -19.09 13.89 11.80
CA ALA A 271 -19.10 13.34 10.44
C ALA A 271 -18.25 12.05 10.30
N ALA A 272 -17.09 11.99 10.97
CA ALA A 272 -16.20 10.84 10.96
C ALA A 272 -16.88 9.53 11.41
N ARG A 273 -17.79 9.57 12.39
CA ARG A 273 -18.48 8.37 12.89
C ARG A 273 -19.40 7.74 11.84
N ALA A 274 -20.22 8.55 11.17
CA ALA A 274 -21.15 8.08 10.15
C ALA A 274 -20.42 7.52 8.92
N PHE A 275 -19.32 8.17 8.52
CA PHE A 275 -18.48 7.68 7.44
C PHE A 275 -17.86 6.32 7.77
N LYS A 276 -17.31 6.16 8.98
CA LYS A 276 -16.72 4.88 9.42
C LYS A 276 -17.69 3.71 9.39
N SER A 277 -18.94 3.92 9.84
CA SER A 277 -19.91 2.80 9.92
C SER A 277 -20.22 2.20 8.55
N VAL A 278 -20.08 2.97 7.47
CA VAL A 278 -20.37 2.52 6.10
C VAL A 278 -19.09 2.00 5.41
N HIS A 279 -17.96 2.68 5.64
CA HIS A 279 -16.76 2.48 4.83
C HIS A 279 -15.64 1.68 5.53
N ALA A 280 -15.86 1.14 6.74
CA ALA A 280 -14.82 0.45 7.51
C ALA A 280 -14.10 -0.70 6.77
N HIS A 281 -14.81 -1.46 5.91
CA HIS A 281 -14.22 -2.58 5.18
C HIS A 281 -13.13 -2.14 4.19
N TYR A 282 -13.24 -0.95 3.58
CA TYR A 282 -12.22 -0.41 2.68
C TYR A 282 -10.88 -0.24 3.40
N TYR A 283 -10.90 0.23 4.65
CA TYR A 283 -9.71 0.45 5.46
C TYR A 283 -9.15 -0.84 6.06
N GLU A 284 -10.01 -1.83 6.33
CA GLU A 284 -9.57 -3.20 6.62
C GLU A 284 -8.80 -3.78 5.43
N HIS A 285 -9.36 -3.69 4.23
CA HIS A 285 -8.74 -4.20 3.00
C HIS A 285 -7.43 -3.50 2.67
N LEU A 286 -7.38 -2.17 2.77
CA LEU A 286 -6.15 -1.42 2.61
C LEU A 286 -5.08 -1.86 3.61
N SER A 287 -5.44 -2.00 4.89
CA SER A 287 -4.48 -2.41 5.93
C SER A 287 -3.98 -3.84 5.71
N VAL A 288 -4.87 -4.77 5.33
CA VAL A 288 -4.50 -6.16 5.01
C VAL A 288 -3.67 -6.24 3.73
N TYR A 289 -3.98 -5.41 2.72
CA TYR A 289 -3.20 -5.28 1.50
C TYR A 289 -1.78 -4.79 1.80
N TYR A 290 -1.63 -3.72 2.58
CA TYR A 290 -0.31 -3.21 2.97
C TYR A 290 0.47 -4.22 3.82
N LEU A 291 -0.23 -4.93 4.74
CA LEU A 291 0.38 -5.98 5.54
C LEU A 291 0.88 -7.14 4.65
N PHE A 292 0.10 -7.57 3.66
CA PHE A 292 0.49 -8.62 2.75
C PHE A 292 1.66 -8.19 1.87
N ARG A 293 1.58 -6.98 1.30
CA ARG A 293 2.52 -6.48 0.31
C ARG A 293 3.86 -6.02 0.87
N TYR A 294 3.88 -5.34 2.02
CA TYR A 294 5.05 -4.59 2.49
C TYR A 294 5.61 -5.05 3.83
N PHE A 295 4.81 -5.69 4.69
CA PHE A 295 5.30 -6.07 6.02
C PHE A 295 6.55 -6.94 5.97
N MET A 296 6.64 -7.84 4.98
CA MET A 296 7.75 -8.76 4.86
C MET A 296 9.07 -8.10 4.44
N ASP A 297 9.09 -6.83 4.04
CA ASP A 297 10.33 -6.08 3.82
C ASP A 297 11.18 -6.04 5.11
N CYS A 298 10.54 -6.16 6.28
CA CYS A 298 11.26 -6.30 7.54
C CYS A 298 12.13 -7.55 7.62
N ALA A 299 11.90 -8.59 6.79
CA ALA A 299 12.76 -9.77 6.75
C ALA A 299 14.21 -9.45 6.34
N TRP A 300 14.41 -8.35 5.60
CA TRP A 300 15.73 -7.82 5.27
C TRP A 300 16.07 -6.61 6.13
N SER A 301 15.14 -5.67 6.35
CA SER A 301 15.46 -4.43 7.09
C SER A 301 15.57 -4.62 8.60
N CYS A 302 15.03 -5.71 9.15
CA CYS A 302 14.87 -5.96 10.59
C CYS A 302 14.01 -4.94 11.33
N GLU A 303 13.11 -4.21 10.64
CA GLU A 303 12.30 -3.12 11.21
C GLU A 303 10.78 -3.36 11.12
N PRO A 304 10.22 -4.36 11.83
CA PRO A 304 8.78 -4.65 11.72
C PRO A 304 7.90 -3.51 12.27
N LEU A 305 8.37 -2.72 13.24
CA LEU A 305 7.63 -1.55 13.72
C LEU A 305 7.48 -0.49 12.64
N LEU A 306 8.56 -0.17 11.92
CA LEU A 306 8.53 0.82 10.84
C LEU A 306 7.54 0.41 9.75
N GLN A 307 7.53 -0.88 9.38
CA GLN A 307 6.55 -1.41 8.42
C GLN A 307 5.12 -1.20 8.90
N ILE A 308 4.79 -1.49 10.17
CA ILE A 308 3.44 -1.26 10.71
C ILE A 308 3.09 0.24 10.81
N GLN A 309 4.06 1.12 11.09
CA GLN A 309 3.85 2.56 11.06
C GLN A 309 3.47 3.04 9.65
N HIS A 310 4.10 2.51 8.59
CA HIS A 310 3.69 2.76 7.20
C HIS A 310 2.25 2.33 6.91
N ILE A 311 1.83 1.15 7.39
CA ILE A 311 0.43 0.69 7.24
C ILE A 311 -0.54 1.67 7.91
N ALA A 312 -0.24 2.09 9.14
CA ALA A 312 -1.07 3.03 9.88
C ALA A 312 -1.13 4.39 9.17
N LEU A 313 0.00 4.90 8.68
CA LEU A 313 0.09 6.15 7.94
C LEU A 313 -0.69 6.09 6.63
N ALA A 314 -0.57 5.02 5.84
CA ALA A 314 -1.31 4.82 4.61
C ALA A 314 -2.83 4.78 4.88
N CYS A 315 -3.26 4.01 5.88
CA CYS A 315 -4.67 3.95 6.26
C CYS A 315 -5.21 5.32 6.70
N LEU A 316 -4.49 6.05 7.54
CA LEU A 316 -4.88 7.38 7.99
C LEU A 316 -4.95 8.36 6.83
N SER A 317 -3.96 8.35 5.93
CA SER A 317 -3.86 9.24 4.76
C SER A 317 -5.03 9.04 3.79
N VAL A 318 -5.33 7.78 3.43
CA VAL A 318 -6.46 7.47 2.55
C VAL A 318 -7.78 7.80 3.25
N TYR A 319 -7.89 7.53 4.56
CA TYR A 319 -9.08 7.87 5.34
C TYR A 319 -9.38 9.37 5.34
N ILE A 320 -8.39 10.23 5.64
CA ILE A 320 -8.61 11.69 5.70
C ILE A 320 -8.98 12.27 4.33
N LEU A 321 -8.38 11.75 3.24
CA LEU A 321 -8.70 12.14 1.88
C LEU A 321 -10.14 11.73 1.51
N SER A 322 -10.52 10.51 1.85
CA SER A 322 -11.86 9.97 1.57
C SER A 322 -12.94 10.69 2.38
N LEU A 323 -12.70 10.92 3.67
CA LEU A 323 -13.60 11.69 4.54
C LEU A 323 -13.78 13.12 4.04
N SER A 324 -12.69 13.78 3.61
CA SER A 324 -12.78 15.11 3.03
C SER A 324 -13.62 15.14 1.76
N LEU A 325 -13.45 14.15 0.87
CA LEU A 325 -14.21 14.06 -0.38
C LEU A 325 -15.70 13.78 -0.12
N TRP A 326 -16.01 12.88 0.82
CA TRP A 326 -17.38 12.60 1.25
C TRP A 326 -18.06 13.85 1.83
N LEU A 327 -17.35 14.64 2.63
CA LEU A 327 -17.84 15.92 3.14
C LEU A 327 -18.01 16.98 2.03
N GLU A 328 -17.15 16.98 1.01
CA GLU A 328 -17.28 17.87 -0.15
C GLU A 328 -18.51 17.54 -1.01
N LYS A 329 -18.92 16.26 -1.03
CA LYS A 329 -20.05 15.76 -1.81
C LYS A 329 -21.32 15.55 -0.99
N ASP A 330 -21.58 16.45 -0.05
CA ASP A 330 -22.79 16.45 0.78
C ASP A 330 -23.08 15.09 1.44
N ARG A 331 -22.03 14.41 1.90
CA ARG A 331 -22.10 13.10 2.57
C ARG A 331 -22.57 11.96 1.66
N ALA A 332 -22.29 12.06 0.37
CA ALA A 332 -22.43 10.98 -0.60
C ALA A 332 -21.07 10.70 -1.28
N LEU A 333 -20.69 9.43 -1.38
CA LEU A 333 -19.49 9.00 -2.09
C LEU A 333 -19.79 7.68 -2.79
N SER A 334 -19.64 7.64 -4.12
CA SER A 334 -19.82 6.38 -4.85
C SER A 334 -18.62 5.44 -4.63
N ASP A 335 -18.81 4.13 -4.84
CA ASP A 335 -17.71 3.16 -4.71
C ASP A 335 -16.55 3.50 -5.65
N GLN A 336 -16.84 3.91 -6.89
CA GLN A 336 -15.83 4.30 -7.87
C GLN A 336 -15.03 5.53 -7.41
N GLU A 337 -15.71 6.54 -6.85
CA GLU A 337 -15.06 7.73 -6.32
C GLU A 337 -14.21 7.41 -5.09
N HIS A 338 -14.70 6.53 -4.22
CA HIS A 338 -13.95 6.08 -3.06
C HIS A 338 -12.70 5.33 -3.50
N GLN A 339 -12.83 4.33 -4.37
CA GLN A 339 -11.71 3.54 -4.91
C GLN A 339 -10.68 4.40 -5.64
N ALA A 340 -11.10 5.48 -6.31
CA ALA A 340 -10.19 6.43 -6.95
C ALA A 340 -9.25 7.14 -5.95
N VAL A 341 -9.68 7.35 -4.70
CA VAL A 341 -8.80 7.90 -3.64
C VAL A 341 -7.68 6.93 -3.30
N PHE A 342 -7.97 5.62 -3.21
CA PHE A 342 -6.97 4.57 -2.95
C PHE A 342 -6.00 4.48 -4.12
N CYS A 343 -6.51 4.50 -5.36
CA CYS A 343 -5.68 4.49 -6.57
C CYS A 343 -4.75 5.70 -6.63
N SER A 344 -5.27 6.89 -6.34
CA SER A 344 -4.49 8.12 -6.35
C SER A 344 -3.42 8.12 -5.27
N TYR A 345 -3.74 7.73 -4.03
CA TYR A 345 -2.72 7.59 -2.98
C TYR A 345 -1.63 6.58 -3.37
N SER A 346 -2.02 5.44 -3.96
CA SER A 346 -1.07 4.43 -4.43
C SER A 346 -0.10 5.00 -5.48
N ARG A 347 -0.61 5.76 -6.46
CA ARG A 347 0.20 6.34 -7.54
C ARG A 347 1.09 7.49 -7.10
N GLU A 348 0.61 8.32 -6.18
CA GLU A 348 1.28 9.57 -5.77
C GLU A 348 2.26 9.30 -4.62
N ILE A 349 1.93 8.42 -3.69
CA ILE A 349 2.71 8.19 -2.47
C ILE A 349 3.33 6.78 -2.45
N GLU A 350 2.52 5.72 -2.55
CA GLU A 350 2.97 4.31 -2.36
C GLU A 350 4.09 3.90 -3.33
N HIS A 351 3.97 4.21 -4.62
CA HIS A 351 4.96 3.80 -5.64
C HIS A 351 6.10 4.81 -5.86
N SER A 352 6.21 5.84 -5.03
CA SER A 352 7.30 6.81 -5.12
C SER A 352 8.40 6.46 -4.11
N ILE A 353 9.55 5.97 -4.60
CA ILE A 353 10.71 5.65 -3.76
C ILE A 353 11.15 6.87 -2.92
N PRO A 354 11.30 8.09 -3.48
CA PRO A 354 11.62 9.28 -2.69
C PRO A 354 10.61 9.54 -1.56
N ASN A 355 9.32 9.34 -1.83
CA ASN A 355 8.29 9.52 -0.81
C ASN A 355 8.40 8.44 0.27
N GLN A 356 8.63 7.18 -0.07
CA GLN A 356 8.80 6.10 0.93
C GLN A 356 10.01 6.36 1.85
N THR A 357 11.10 6.90 1.31
CA THR A 357 12.25 7.34 2.11
C THR A 357 11.86 8.48 3.06
N LEU A 358 11.23 9.54 2.54
CA LEU A 358 10.79 10.69 3.36
C LEU A 358 9.83 10.26 4.47
N LEU A 359 8.86 9.39 4.16
CA LEU A 359 7.94 8.84 5.14
C LEU A 359 8.69 8.07 6.23
N SER A 360 9.66 7.23 5.86
CA SER A 360 10.45 6.44 6.81
C SER A 360 11.28 7.30 7.76
N ASP A 361 11.92 8.35 7.25
CA ASP A 361 12.67 9.32 8.05
C ASP A 361 11.78 9.99 9.10
N HIS A 362 10.60 10.45 8.69
CA HIS A 362 9.65 11.09 9.61
C HIS A 362 9.05 10.12 10.63
N LEU A 363 8.70 8.90 10.22
CA LEU A 363 8.18 7.87 11.14
C LEU A 363 9.21 7.46 12.20
N THR A 364 10.50 7.61 11.88
CA THR A 364 11.62 7.28 12.78
C THR A 364 11.99 8.46 13.67
N LEU A 365 12.04 9.68 13.11
CA LEU A 365 12.65 10.84 13.77
C LEU A 365 11.64 11.85 14.34
N ALA A 366 10.42 11.92 13.81
CA ALA A 366 9.43 12.91 14.25
C ALA A 366 8.60 12.38 15.44
N PRO A 367 8.70 12.97 16.64
CA PRO A 367 7.94 12.52 17.81
C PRO A 367 6.42 12.50 17.59
N GLU A 368 5.91 13.43 16.79
CA GLU A 368 4.49 13.57 16.44
C GLU A 368 3.99 12.44 15.55
N LEU A 369 4.87 11.69 14.88
CA LEU A 369 4.53 10.54 14.03
C LEU A 369 5.07 9.21 14.58
N SER A 370 5.56 9.23 15.82
CA SER A 370 5.99 8.04 16.54
C SER A 370 4.85 7.02 16.72
N ALA A 371 5.18 5.74 16.90
CA ALA A 371 4.19 4.69 17.14
C ALA A 371 3.22 4.99 18.31
N PRO A 372 3.66 5.57 19.44
CA PRO A 372 2.74 6.05 20.48
C PRO A 372 1.82 7.19 20.03
N ALA A 373 2.31 8.16 19.26
CA ALA A 373 1.50 9.28 18.76
C ALA A 373 0.44 8.80 17.76
N LEU A 374 0.83 7.94 16.82
CA LEU A 374 -0.10 7.29 15.89
C LEU A 374 -1.15 6.45 16.63
N SER A 375 -0.74 5.67 17.64
CA SER A 375 -1.66 4.88 18.46
C SER A 375 -2.71 5.77 19.16
N ARG A 376 -2.30 6.92 19.71
CA ARG A 376 -3.21 7.89 20.35
C ARG A 376 -4.19 8.50 19.34
N LEU A 377 -3.71 8.90 18.16
CA LEU A 377 -4.58 9.40 17.10
C LEU A 377 -5.61 8.34 16.69
N LEU A 378 -5.17 7.09 16.46
CA LEU A 378 -6.04 5.98 16.05
C LEU A 378 -7.14 5.69 17.08
N VAL A 379 -6.83 5.64 18.38
CA VAL A 379 -7.87 5.38 19.40
C VAL A 379 -8.80 6.56 19.66
N SER A 380 -8.40 7.78 19.28
CA SER A 380 -9.23 8.99 19.37
C SER A 380 -10.27 9.10 18.24
N LEU A 381 -9.99 8.44 17.12
CA LEU A 381 -10.82 8.37 15.93
C LEU A 381 -11.94 7.35 16.14
#